data_AF-A0A6L4ZPY0-F1
#
_entry.id   AF-A0A6L4ZPY0-F1
#
_cell.length_a   1.000
_cell.length_b   1.000
_cell.length_c   1.000
_cell.angle_alpha   90.00
_cell.angle_beta   90.00
_cell.angle_gamma   90.00
#
_symmetry.space_group_name_H-M   'P 1'
#
loop_
_entity.id
_entity.type
_entity.pdbx_description
1 polymer ?
#
loop_
_entity_poly.entity_id
_entity_poly.type
_entity_poly.pdbx_seq_one_letter_code
_entity_poly.pdbx_strand_id
1 'polypeptide(L)'
;MTAIKPNQKRIIIKENQTAKELSYDRLIYALGSSVDIHSVSGVAKHSYNVGSYEMAIALQQRLAKNPNSHLLICGGGLSGIETATEMAEAYPKLKITLLTSDSFGSQLSHLGQKYLENAFQKRNILIKDKSKVTEVKAQQVLLADGSKVDFDLCLWTASFTVPKIACEAGLEVNKIGQMIVDKTLRS
;
A
#
# COMPACT_ATOMS: atom_id res chain seq x y z
N MET A 1 -3.35 10.31 18.78
CA MET A 1 -4.76 10.71 19.02
C MET A 1 -5.64 9.47 18.90
N THR A 2 -6.62 9.30 19.77
CA THR A 2 -7.51 8.13 19.81
C THR A 2 -8.98 8.49 19.59
N ALA A 3 -9.40 9.74 19.81
CA ALA A 3 -10.75 10.21 19.50
C ALA A 3 -10.77 11.72 19.29
N ILE A 4 -11.80 12.21 18.57
CA ILE A 4 -12.13 13.63 18.43
C ILE A 4 -13.56 13.82 18.97
N LYS A 5 -13.78 14.90 19.72
CA LYS A 5 -15.10 15.36 20.19
C LYS A 5 -15.37 16.75 19.58
N PRO A 6 -15.88 16.83 18.33
CA PRO A 6 -15.97 18.10 17.60
C PRO A 6 -16.80 19.17 18.32
N ASN A 7 -17.96 18.77 18.85
CA ASN A 7 -18.90 19.67 19.55
C ASN A 7 -18.33 20.25 20.85
N GLN A 8 -17.34 19.58 21.46
CA GLN A 8 -16.68 20.02 22.69
C GLN A 8 -15.35 20.72 22.41
N LYS A 9 -14.93 20.75 21.14
CA LYS A 9 -13.58 21.15 20.71
C LYS A 9 -12.47 20.49 21.52
N ARG A 10 -12.57 19.17 21.67
CA ARG A 10 -11.59 18.36 22.42
C ARG A 10 -11.12 17.15 21.64
N ILE A 11 -9.88 16.72 21.91
CA ILE A 11 -9.32 15.46 21.42
C ILE A 11 -8.90 14.59 22.60
N ILE A 12 -8.95 13.28 22.41
CA ILE A 12 -8.36 12.31 23.34
C ILE A 12 -7.05 11.82 22.72
N ILE A 13 -5.98 11.87 23.49
CA ILE A 13 -4.69 11.27 23.16
C ILE A 13 -4.38 10.18 24.20
N LYS A 14 -3.66 9.14 23.76
CA LYS A 14 -3.13 8.11 24.66
C LYS A 14 -1.62 8.26 24.70
N GLU A 15 -1.09 8.47 25.90
CA GLU A 15 0.34 8.63 26.17
C GLU A 15 0.69 7.75 27.37
N ASN A 16 1.67 6.85 27.22
CA ASN A 16 2.11 5.93 28.29
C ASN A 16 0.95 5.18 28.98
N GLN A 17 -0.01 4.69 28.20
CA GLN A 17 -1.24 4.02 28.65
C GLN A 17 -2.27 4.90 29.37
N THR A 18 -1.99 6.17 29.62
CA THR A 18 -2.95 7.12 30.18
C THR A 18 -3.66 7.88 29.06
N ALA A 19 -4.97 8.04 29.18
CA ALA A 19 -5.76 8.88 28.29
C ALA A 19 -5.75 10.32 28.81
N LYS A 20 -5.45 11.30 27.94
CA LYS A 20 -5.50 12.73 28.24
C LYS A 20 -6.42 13.43 27.25
N GLU A 21 -7.19 14.37 27.76
CA GLU A 21 -8.08 15.20 26.95
C GLU A 21 -7.50 16.61 26.77
N LEU A 22 -7.43 17.09 25.54
CA LEU A 22 -6.89 18.40 25.18
C LEU A 22 -7.96 19.22 24.45
N SER A 23 -8.14 20.48 24.83
CA SER A 23 -8.98 21.43 24.11
C SER A 23 -8.24 22.04 22.91
N TYR A 24 -8.99 22.44 21.89
CA TYR A 24 -8.46 23.16 20.73
C TYR A 24 -9.40 24.29 20.30
N ASP A 25 -8.86 25.33 19.66
CA ASP A 25 -9.67 26.31 18.93
C ASP A 25 -9.85 25.91 17.47
N ARG A 26 -8.80 25.32 16.90
CA ARG A 26 -8.77 24.72 15.57
C ARG A 26 -8.00 23.40 15.63
N LEU A 27 -8.49 22.40 14.90
CA LEU A 27 -7.86 21.10 14.76
C LEU A 27 -7.45 20.88 13.31
N ILE A 28 -6.18 20.60 13.06
CA ILE A 28 -5.69 20.18 11.74
C ILE A 28 -5.63 18.66 11.73
N TYR A 29 -6.49 18.03 10.93
CA TYR A 29 -6.51 16.57 10.77
C TYR A 29 -5.53 16.16 9.67
N ALA A 30 -4.32 15.75 10.07
CA ALA A 30 -3.25 15.32 9.16
C ALA A 30 -2.73 13.91 9.50
N LEU A 31 -3.63 13.01 9.89
CA LEU A 31 -3.25 11.64 10.28
C LEU A 31 -2.85 10.73 9.11
N GLY A 32 -3.05 11.17 7.87
CA GLY A 32 -2.67 10.43 6.67
C GLY A 32 -3.47 9.14 6.46
N SER A 33 -2.83 8.18 5.80
CA SER A 33 -3.36 6.86 5.49
C SER A 33 -2.30 5.79 5.81
N SER A 34 -2.66 4.52 5.67
CA SER A 34 -1.73 3.40 5.82
C SER A 34 -2.00 2.35 4.76
N VAL A 35 -0.99 1.52 4.47
CA VAL A 35 -1.17 0.38 3.56
C VAL A 35 -2.25 -0.55 4.14
N ASP A 36 -3.18 -0.95 3.29
CA ASP A 36 -4.25 -1.86 3.70
C ASP A 36 -3.74 -3.30 3.71
N ILE A 37 -3.51 -3.81 4.92
CA ILE A 37 -3.00 -5.17 5.17
C ILE A 37 -4.10 -6.14 5.63
N HIS A 38 -5.36 -5.70 5.63
CA HIS A 38 -6.48 -6.46 6.21
C HIS A 38 -7.54 -6.86 5.19
N SER A 39 -7.69 -6.14 4.07
CA SER A 39 -8.68 -6.49 3.04
C SER A 39 -8.39 -7.81 2.32
N VAL A 40 -7.11 -8.20 2.25
CA VAL A 40 -6.68 -9.47 1.65
C VAL A 40 -6.04 -10.34 2.73
N SER A 41 -6.58 -11.54 2.88
CA SER A 41 -6.10 -12.50 3.88
C SER A 41 -4.62 -12.82 3.68
N GLY A 42 -3.88 -12.83 4.79
CA GLY A 42 -2.46 -13.20 4.82
C GLY A 42 -1.47 -12.09 4.47
N VAL A 43 -1.90 -10.94 3.91
CA VAL A 43 -1.02 -9.80 3.60
C VAL A 43 -0.23 -9.38 4.84
N ALA A 44 -0.90 -9.12 5.97
CA ALA A 44 -0.25 -8.71 7.21
C ALA A 44 0.82 -9.70 7.73
N LYS A 45 0.75 -10.98 7.35
CA LYS A 45 1.65 -12.04 7.85
C LYS A 45 2.74 -12.41 6.84
N HIS A 46 2.46 -12.30 5.56
CA HIS A 46 3.24 -12.92 4.49
C HIS A 46 3.77 -11.92 3.46
N SER A 47 3.66 -10.61 3.73
CA SER A 47 4.17 -9.57 2.84
C SER A 47 4.98 -8.49 3.57
N TYR A 48 5.84 -7.84 2.82
CA TYR A 48 6.43 -6.55 3.13
C TYR A 48 5.55 -5.43 2.58
N ASN A 49 5.71 -4.20 3.04
CA ASN A 49 5.07 -3.04 2.42
C ASN A 49 6.04 -1.86 2.35
N VAL A 50 5.78 -0.95 1.40
CA VAL A 50 6.61 0.25 1.15
C VAL A 50 6.35 1.41 2.12
N GLY A 51 5.39 1.25 3.04
CA GLY A 51 5.00 2.27 4.01
C GLY A 51 5.70 2.17 5.38
N SER A 52 6.53 1.15 5.62
CA SER A 52 7.24 0.93 6.89
C SER A 52 8.75 0.86 6.68
N TYR A 53 9.47 1.67 7.45
CA TYR A 53 10.93 1.67 7.48
C TYR A 53 11.48 0.32 7.94
N GLU A 54 10.87 -0.26 8.97
CA GLU A 54 11.25 -1.56 9.52
C GLU A 54 11.08 -2.67 8.48
N MET A 55 9.98 -2.64 7.73
CA MET A 55 9.73 -3.58 6.64
C MET A 55 10.74 -3.42 5.49
N ALA A 56 11.11 -2.18 5.15
CA ALA A 56 12.13 -1.91 4.13
C ALA A 56 13.51 -2.49 4.53
N ILE A 57 13.94 -2.28 5.79
CA ILE A 57 15.18 -2.86 6.31
C ILE A 57 15.11 -4.39 6.33
N ALA A 58 14.00 -4.97 6.76
CA ALA A 58 13.83 -6.42 6.79
C ALA A 58 13.88 -7.03 5.37
N LEU A 59 13.27 -6.38 4.37
CA LEU A 59 13.32 -6.80 2.97
C LEU A 59 14.76 -6.74 2.44
N GLN A 60 15.48 -5.63 2.69
CA GLN A 60 16.87 -5.46 2.30
C GLN A 60 17.76 -6.59 2.87
N GLN A 61 17.59 -6.95 4.14
CA GLN A 61 18.33 -8.03 4.78
C GLN A 61 18.04 -9.41 4.17
N ARG A 62 16.80 -9.66 3.74
CA ARG A 62 16.45 -10.91 3.02
C ARG A 62 17.13 -10.98 1.67
N LEU A 63 17.10 -9.88 0.92
CA LEU A 63 17.70 -9.78 -0.41
C LEU A 63 19.23 -9.94 -0.36
N ALA A 64 19.88 -9.41 0.67
CA ALA A 64 21.31 -9.62 0.88
C ALA A 64 21.68 -11.11 1.07
N LYS A 65 20.79 -11.92 1.65
CA LYS A 65 20.99 -13.36 1.86
C LYS A 65 20.67 -14.19 0.61
N ASN A 66 19.69 -13.78 -0.17
CA ASN A 66 19.33 -14.45 -1.43
C ASN A 66 19.06 -13.43 -2.55
N PRO A 67 20.11 -12.99 -3.26
CA PRO A 67 19.99 -11.95 -4.29
C PRO A 67 19.28 -12.43 -5.57
N ASN A 68 19.07 -13.74 -5.74
CA ASN A 68 18.36 -14.32 -6.90
C ASN A 68 16.89 -14.63 -6.60
N SER A 69 16.37 -14.13 -5.47
CA SER A 69 14.99 -14.35 -5.05
C SER A 69 13.99 -13.93 -6.12
N HIS A 70 12.80 -14.54 -6.11
CA HIS A 70 11.64 -14.05 -6.82
C HIS A 70 10.85 -13.08 -5.94
N LEU A 71 10.92 -11.79 -6.29
CA LEU A 71 10.12 -10.74 -5.71
C LEU A 71 8.82 -10.58 -6.48
N LEU A 72 7.71 -10.86 -5.81
CA LEU A 72 6.37 -10.57 -6.29
C LEU A 72 5.89 -9.24 -5.74
N ILE A 73 5.59 -8.29 -6.61
CA ILE A 73 5.05 -6.98 -6.27
C ILE A 73 3.54 -6.99 -6.57
N CYS A 74 2.72 -6.81 -5.55
CA CYS A 74 1.26 -6.82 -5.67
C CYS A 74 0.73 -5.38 -5.66
N GLY A 75 0.33 -4.88 -6.83
CA GLY A 75 -0.22 -3.54 -7.03
C GLY A 75 0.44 -2.83 -8.21
N GLY A 76 -0.33 -2.55 -9.28
CA GLY A 76 0.16 -1.85 -10.48
C GLY A 76 -0.08 -0.34 -10.51
N GLY A 77 -0.31 0.28 -9.35
CA GLY A 77 -0.30 1.74 -9.23
C GLY A 77 1.11 2.31 -9.35
N LEU A 78 1.23 3.64 -9.37
CA LEU A 78 2.52 4.34 -9.55
C LEU A 78 3.59 3.87 -8.54
N SER A 79 3.25 3.74 -7.25
CA SER A 79 4.20 3.25 -6.25
C SER A 79 4.70 1.84 -6.54
N GLY A 80 3.85 0.94 -7.05
CA GLY A 80 4.25 -0.40 -7.46
C GLY A 80 5.15 -0.39 -8.70
N ILE A 81 4.85 0.49 -9.66
CA ILE A 81 5.64 0.68 -10.87
C ILE A 81 7.04 1.19 -10.54
N GLU A 82 7.13 2.28 -9.78
CA GLU A 82 8.40 2.88 -9.32
C GLU A 82 9.20 1.87 -8.51
N THR A 83 8.56 1.19 -7.57
CA THR A 83 9.23 0.16 -6.76
C THR A 83 9.78 -0.96 -7.64
N ALA A 84 9.03 -1.46 -8.61
CA ALA A 84 9.50 -2.51 -9.50
C ALA A 84 10.74 -2.08 -10.30
N THR A 85 10.74 -0.86 -10.83
CA THR A 85 11.87 -0.34 -11.62
C THR A 85 13.10 -0.09 -10.76
N GLU A 86 12.95 0.52 -9.58
CA GLU A 86 14.04 0.77 -8.64
C GLU A 86 14.65 -0.54 -8.14
N MET A 87 13.81 -1.53 -7.81
CA MET A 87 14.29 -2.85 -7.38
C MET A 87 15.05 -3.58 -8.49
N ALA A 88 14.61 -3.47 -9.74
CA ALA A 88 15.30 -4.08 -10.88
C ALA A 88 16.68 -3.45 -11.12
N GLU A 89 16.81 -2.13 -10.92
CA GLU A 89 18.08 -1.42 -11.05
C GLU A 89 19.03 -1.69 -9.88
N ALA A 90 18.54 -1.62 -8.65
CA ALA A 90 19.33 -1.84 -7.45
C ALA A 90 19.74 -3.31 -7.25
N TYR A 91 18.93 -4.26 -7.74
CA TYR A 91 19.17 -5.69 -7.60
C TYR A 91 19.10 -6.42 -8.95
N PRO A 92 20.15 -6.35 -9.79
CA PRO A 92 20.12 -6.88 -11.17
C PRO A 92 19.89 -8.39 -11.31
N LYS A 93 20.06 -9.16 -10.22
CA LYS A 93 19.83 -10.61 -10.18
C LYS A 93 18.42 -11.00 -9.72
N LEU A 94 17.65 -10.03 -9.25
CA LEU A 94 16.33 -10.27 -8.68
C LEU A 94 15.35 -10.61 -9.79
N LYS A 95 14.59 -11.70 -9.63
CA LYS A 95 13.47 -12.00 -10.52
C LYS A 95 12.28 -11.18 -10.03
N ILE A 96 11.72 -10.32 -10.86
CA ILE A 96 10.61 -9.44 -10.45
C ILE A 96 9.37 -9.79 -11.26
N THR A 97 8.24 -9.95 -10.56
CA THR A 97 6.92 -10.02 -11.16
C THR A 97 6.02 -8.98 -10.53
N LEU A 98 5.37 -8.15 -11.34
CA LEU A 98 4.35 -7.21 -10.89
C LEU A 98 2.96 -7.76 -11.25
N LEU A 99 2.09 -7.85 -10.25
CA LEU A 99 0.67 -8.16 -10.41
C LEU A 99 -0.16 -6.87 -10.34
N THR A 100 -1.14 -6.76 -11.22
CA THR A 100 -2.13 -5.68 -11.16
C THR A 100 -3.52 -6.22 -11.48
N SER A 101 -4.53 -5.70 -10.78
CA SER A 101 -5.93 -6.10 -10.96
C SER A 101 -6.52 -5.62 -12.28
N ASP A 102 -5.95 -4.55 -12.85
CA ASP A 102 -6.43 -3.89 -14.05
C ASP A 102 -5.46 -4.11 -15.22
N SER A 103 -5.62 -3.35 -16.30
CA SER A 103 -4.60 -3.33 -17.36
C SER A 103 -3.43 -2.45 -16.91
N PHE A 104 -2.20 -2.90 -17.16
CA PHE A 104 -0.98 -2.20 -16.76
C PHE A 104 -0.92 -0.81 -17.39
N GLY A 105 -0.66 0.22 -16.58
CA GLY A 105 -0.60 1.59 -17.07
C GLY A 105 -1.92 2.14 -17.60
N SER A 106 -3.07 1.55 -17.24
CA SER A 106 -4.41 1.99 -17.71
C SER A 106 -4.79 3.44 -17.39
N GLN A 107 -4.09 4.08 -16.46
CA GLN A 107 -4.28 5.50 -16.14
C GLN A 107 -3.48 6.43 -17.05
N LEU A 108 -2.61 5.89 -17.90
CA LEU A 108 -1.75 6.66 -18.80
C LEU A 108 -2.35 6.74 -20.20
N SER A 109 -1.83 7.68 -20.99
CA SER A 109 -2.06 7.69 -22.44
C SER A 109 -1.47 6.42 -23.06
N HIS A 110 -1.96 6.06 -24.25
CA HIS A 110 -1.44 4.93 -25.02
C HIS A 110 0.10 5.00 -25.23
N LEU A 111 0.65 6.19 -25.46
CA LEU A 111 2.09 6.39 -25.56
C LEU A 111 2.80 6.15 -24.22
N GLY A 112 2.20 6.59 -23.10
CA GLY A 112 2.73 6.34 -21.76
C GLY A 112 2.72 4.86 -21.39
N GLN A 113 1.65 4.14 -21.73
CA GLN A 113 1.55 2.69 -21.52
C GLN A 113 2.63 1.95 -22.31
N LYS A 114 2.78 2.25 -23.61
CA LYS A 114 3.84 1.67 -24.45
C LYS A 114 5.24 2.00 -23.92
N TYR A 115 5.45 3.20 -23.40
CA TYR A 115 6.72 3.56 -22.77
C TYR A 115 6.99 2.70 -21.53
N LEU A 116 6.00 2.53 -20.65
CA LEU A 116 6.12 1.69 -19.45
C LEU A 116 6.40 0.22 -19.80
N GLU A 117 5.68 -0.36 -20.76
CA GLU A 117 5.90 -1.73 -21.22
C GLU A 117 7.34 -1.94 -21.69
N ASN A 118 7.86 -1.01 -22.52
CA ASN A 118 9.24 -1.05 -22.97
C ASN A 118 10.24 -0.90 -21.80
N ALA A 119 9.94 -0.03 -20.84
CA ALA A 119 10.80 0.18 -19.67
C ALA A 119 10.86 -1.07 -18.77
N PHE A 120 9.75 -1.79 -18.62
CA PHE A 120 9.66 -3.04 -17.87
C PHE A 120 10.36 -4.19 -18.60
N GLN A 121 10.14 -4.30 -19.91
CA GLN A 121 10.79 -5.31 -20.74
C GLN A 121 12.32 -5.15 -20.70
N LYS A 122 12.83 -3.92 -20.84
CA LYS A 122 14.29 -3.64 -20.76
C LYS A 122 14.92 -4.05 -19.42
N ARG A 123 14.12 -4.09 -18.36
CA ARG A 123 14.54 -4.47 -17.00
C ARG A 123 14.19 -5.92 -16.64
N ASN A 124 13.69 -6.71 -17.59
CA ASN A 124 13.24 -8.10 -17.37
C ASN A 124 12.20 -8.25 -16.25
N ILE A 125 11.34 -7.25 -16.08
CA ILE A 125 10.24 -7.30 -15.11
C ILE A 125 9.05 -7.99 -15.79
N LEU A 126 8.59 -9.11 -15.23
CA LEU A 126 7.38 -9.78 -15.69
C LEU A 126 6.15 -9.02 -15.21
N ILE A 127 5.20 -8.77 -16.10
CA ILE A 127 3.90 -8.17 -15.77
C ILE A 127 2.82 -9.24 -15.88
N LYS A 128 1.94 -9.33 -14.89
CA LYS A 128 0.68 -10.07 -14.99
C LYS A 128 -0.50 -9.14 -14.69
N ASP A 129 -1.20 -8.81 -15.77
CA ASP A 129 -2.38 -7.97 -15.73
C ASP A 129 -3.63 -8.74 -15.39
N LYS A 130 -4.70 -8.01 -15.03
CA LYS A 130 -6.01 -8.60 -14.70
C LYS A 130 -5.90 -9.70 -13.64
N SER A 131 -4.90 -9.59 -12.77
CA SER A 131 -4.46 -10.58 -11.80
C SER A 131 -4.77 -10.08 -10.40
N LYS A 132 -6.06 -10.13 -10.04
CA LYS A 132 -6.53 -9.70 -8.72
C LYS A 132 -6.17 -10.74 -7.66
N VAL A 133 -5.30 -10.37 -6.71
CA VAL A 133 -4.95 -11.21 -5.56
C VAL A 133 -6.11 -11.32 -4.57
N THR A 134 -6.42 -12.53 -4.11
CA THR A 134 -7.48 -12.81 -3.13
C THR A 134 -6.95 -13.37 -1.81
N GLU A 135 -5.77 -13.99 -1.80
CA GLU A 135 -5.11 -14.50 -0.59
C GLU A 135 -3.59 -14.51 -0.78
N VAL A 136 -2.84 -14.17 0.27
CA VAL A 136 -1.38 -14.32 0.32
C VAL A 136 -1.03 -15.42 1.32
N LYS A 137 -0.42 -16.51 0.84
CA LYS A 137 0.15 -17.58 1.66
C LYS A 137 1.66 -17.36 1.82
N ALA A 138 2.33 -18.24 2.54
CA ALA A 138 3.75 -18.06 2.86
C ALA A 138 4.68 -17.92 1.64
N GLN A 139 4.40 -18.61 0.54
CA GLN A 139 5.26 -18.65 -0.68
C GLN A 139 4.42 -18.63 -1.98
N GLN A 140 3.15 -18.25 -1.89
CA GLN A 140 2.24 -18.25 -3.04
C GLN A 140 1.09 -17.27 -2.81
N VAL A 141 0.64 -16.59 -3.86
CA VAL A 141 -0.63 -15.86 -3.87
C VAL A 141 -1.69 -16.64 -4.65
N LEU A 142 -2.95 -16.53 -4.20
CA LEU A 142 -4.12 -16.97 -4.95
C LEU A 142 -4.73 -15.78 -5.69
N LEU A 143 -5.09 -16.01 -6.96
CA LEU A 143 -5.74 -15.02 -7.81
C LEU A 143 -7.23 -15.31 -7.96
N ALA A 144 -8.01 -14.29 -8.30
CA ALA A 144 -9.46 -14.38 -8.44
C ALA A 144 -9.93 -15.33 -9.55
N ASP A 145 -9.08 -15.62 -10.53
CA ASP A 145 -9.33 -16.61 -11.60
C ASP A 145 -9.02 -18.06 -11.16
N GLY A 146 -8.63 -18.26 -9.90
CA GLY A 146 -8.25 -19.56 -9.32
C GLY A 146 -6.79 -19.94 -9.58
N SER A 147 -6.04 -19.16 -10.35
CA SER A 147 -4.62 -19.39 -10.60
C SER A 147 -3.76 -18.99 -9.41
N LYS A 148 -2.49 -19.38 -9.48
CA LYS A 148 -1.51 -19.28 -8.40
C LYS A 148 -0.21 -18.69 -8.90
N VAL A 149 0.45 -17.88 -8.08
CA VAL A 149 1.78 -17.34 -8.38
C VAL A 149 2.68 -17.56 -7.18
N ASP A 150 3.73 -18.35 -7.40
CA ASP A 150 4.76 -18.61 -6.39
C ASP A 150 5.71 -17.41 -6.26
N PHE A 151 6.33 -17.27 -5.10
CA PHE A 151 7.29 -16.22 -4.81
C PHE A 151 8.22 -16.61 -3.66
N ASP A 152 9.40 -15.98 -3.59
CA ASP A 152 10.26 -16.03 -2.41
C ASP A 152 9.98 -14.86 -1.45
N LEU A 153 9.69 -13.68 -2.01
CA LEU A 153 9.37 -12.46 -1.28
C LEU A 153 8.12 -11.81 -1.90
N CYS A 154 7.18 -11.36 -1.06
CA CYS A 154 5.99 -10.63 -1.50
C CYS A 154 6.04 -9.20 -0.97
N LEU A 155 5.92 -8.22 -1.86
CA LEU A 155 5.86 -6.80 -1.55
C LEU A 155 4.48 -6.26 -1.93
N TRP A 156 3.73 -5.83 -0.92
CA TRP A 156 2.38 -5.31 -1.07
C TRP A 156 2.40 -3.79 -1.23
N THR A 157 1.98 -3.32 -2.41
CA THR A 157 1.86 -1.91 -2.77
C THR A 157 0.42 -1.53 -3.12
N ALA A 158 -0.52 -2.47 -2.95
CA ALA A 158 -1.91 -2.31 -3.32
C ALA A 158 -2.74 -1.75 -2.15
N SER A 159 -3.70 -0.89 -2.52
CA SER A 159 -4.72 -0.32 -1.62
C SER A 159 -4.15 0.51 -0.46
N PHE A 160 -5.01 1.30 0.17
CA PHE A 160 -4.72 1.99 1.41
C PHE A 160 -6.00 2.06 2.24
N THR A 161 -5.82 2.29 3.53
CA THR A 161 -6.90 2.55 4.49
C THR A 161 -6.61 3.83 5.25
N VAL A 162 -7.64 4.43 5.82
CA VAL A 162 -7.53 5.66 6.63
C VAL A 162 -7.95 5.40 8.07
N PRO A 163 -7.45 6.19 9.04
CA PRO A 163 -7.87 6.06 10.43
C PRO A 163 -9.38 6.27 10.58
N LYS A 164 -10.02 5.42 11.39
CA LYS A 164 -11.48 5.50 11.66
C LYS A 164 -11.90 6.71 12.49
N ILE A 165 -10.93 7.44 13.04
CA ILE A 165 -11.15 8.53 14.02
C ILE A 165 -12.11 9.60 13.48
N ALA A 166 -12.04 9.96 12.19
CA ALA A 166 -12.96 10.94 11.61
C ALA A 166 -14.40 10.42 11.58
N CYS A 167 -14.60 9.19 11.10
CA CYS A 167 -15.91 8.54 11.06
C CYS A 167 -16.50 8.34 12.47
N GLU A 168 -15.69 7.86 13.42
CA GLU A 168 -16.10 7.63 14.81
C GLU A 168 -16.42 8.94 15.55
N ALA A 169 -15.81 10.05 15.13
CA ALA A 169 -16.12 11.38 15.64
C ALA A 169 -17.39 12.01 15.04
N GLY A 170 -18.04 11.33 14.09
CA GLY A 170 -19.23 11.83 13.39
C GLY A 170 -18.94 12.91 12.36
N LEU A 171 -17.69 13.03 11.90
CA LEU A 171 -17.34 13.91 10.78
C LEU A 171 -17.81 13.30 9.46
N GLU A 172 -18.10 14.15 8.48
CA GLU A 172 -18.53 13.68 7.16
C GLU A 172 -17.37 12.97 6.45
N VAL A 173 -17.61 11.72 6.04
CA VAL A 173 -16.63 10.87 5.36
C VAL A 173 -17.25 10.19 4.15
N ASN A 174 -16.43 9.88 3.15
CA ASN A 174 -16.86 9.05 2.03
C ASN A 174 -16.93 7.55 2.40
N LYS A 175 -17.30 6.70 1.43
CA LYS A 175 -17.47 5.25 1.62
C LYS A 175 -16.25 4.50 2.15
N ILE A 176 -15.05 5.06 1.97
CA ILE A 176 -13.78 4.46 2.43
C ILE A 176 -13.21 5.21 3.64
N GLY A 177 -13.98 6.09 4.27
CA GLY A 177 -13.62 6.78 5.51
C GLY A 177 -12.79 8.06 5.35
N GLN A 178 -12.54 8.51 4.11
CA GLN A 178 -11.82 9.78 3.89
C GLN A 178 -12.73 10.95 4.24
N MET A 179 -12.20 11.89 5.02
CA MET A 179 -12.93 13.10 5.41
C MET A 179 -13.27 13.94 4.18
N ILE A 180 -14.55 14.32 4.08
CA ILE A 180 -15.02 15.24 3.04
C ILE A 180 -14.74 16.66 3.52
N VAL A 181 -14.18 17.48 2.64
CA VAL A 181 -13.84 18.87 2.95
C VAL A 181 -14.22 19.80 1.81
N ASP A 182 -14.45 21.06 2.14
CA ASP A 182 -14.66 22.12 1.15
C ASP A 182 -13.35 22.51 0.43
N LYS A 183 -13.46 23.43 -0.54
CA LYS A 183 -12.32 23.96 -1.31
C LYS A 183 -11.25 24.68 -0.46
N THR A 184 -11.54 24.93 0.80
CA THR A 184 -10.64 25.56 1.79
C THR A 184 -10.14 24.57 2.85
N LEU A 185 -10.34 23.26 2.62
CA LEU A 185 -9.93 22.15 3.47
C LEU A 185 -10.64 22.11 4.85
N ARG A 186 -11.86 22.65 4.92
CA ARG A 186 -12.69 22.60 6.13
C ARG A 186 -13.73 21.48 6.02
N SER A 187 -13.88 20.73 7.11
CA SER A 187 -14.98 19.77 7.33
C SER A 187 -16.24 20.49 7.80
#